data_AF-A0AAV6LES4-F1
#
_entry.id   AF-A0AAV6LES4-F1
#
_cell.length_a   1.000
_cell.length_b   1.000
_cell.length_c   1.000
_cell.angle_alpha   90.00
_cell.angle_beta   90.00
_cell.angle_gamma   90.00
#
_symmetry.space_group_name_H-M   'P 1'
#
loop_
_entity.id
_entity.type
_entity.pdbx_description
1 polymer ?
#
loop_
_entity_poly.entity_id
_entity_poly.type
_entity_poly.pdbx_seq_one_letter_code
_entity_poly.pdbx_strand_id
1 'polypeptide(L)'
;MFGVFSVPSFVSPRVSKTSRLIAKMSVTGMRNAGLSIESISIKPPSHLTYDLKGVIKLALAEDAGDRGDVTCMATIPSDMEVEAHFLAKEDGVVAGIVLAESVFSEVDPTLKVEWSRKDGDFVHKGLQFGKVHGRAHSIVVAERVVLNFMQRMSGIATLTKEMADAARPAYILETRKTAPGLRLVDKWAVLIGGGRNHRMGLFDMVMIKDNHISIAGGVQNSLRSVDIYLEENNLHWGVEVVFSLLKFSADGFRTNKEMMLDSLVVPQPDGDVDVSMLKEAVDLINGRFETEASGNVTLETVHKIGQTGVTYISSGALTHSVKALDISLKIDTELALERDLYFYPAWSYAIPSTILKVPLSLLEALIWTSLTYYVIGYSPEPGRFFRQWILLFAVHFVAISKFRFVASVCRTMVASIAVGSLLILSAFSFSGFVIPKASMPTWLNWGFWVFPLSYGEIGLLVNEFLATRWQKGGGTEQKSGAVERLEVPEIPNGGKPFEMLYNLGN
;
A
#
# COMPACT_ATOMS: atom_id res chain seq x y z
N MET A 1 27.88 6.12 -73.16
CA MET A 1 26.89 7.13 -72.71
C MET A 1 26.06 6.50 -71.62
N PHE A 2 26.23 7.01 -70.39
CA PHE A 2 25.39 6.90 -69.18
C PHE A 2 24.86 5.51 -68.77
N GLY A 3 25.21 4.92 -67.63
CA GLY A 3 25.77 5.48 -66.39
C GLY A 3 25.01 4.86 -65.22
N VAL A 4 25.54 3.74 -64.70
CA VAL A 4 25.03 3.04 -63.51
C VAL A 4 25.36 3.91 -62.29
N PHE A 5 24.34 4.47 -61.63
CA PHE A 5 24.52 5.17 -60.36
C PHE A 5 24.35 4.21 -59.20
N SER A 6 25.46 3.99 -58.49
CA SER A 6 25.53 3.29 -57.21
C SER A 6 24.91 4.13 -56.09
N VAL A 7 24.05 3.52 -55.29
CA VAL A 7 23.59 4.08 -54.02
C VAL A 7 24.71 3.92 -52.98
N PRO A 8 25.15 4.96 -52.25
CA PRO A 8 26.14 4.80 -51.20
C PRO A 8 25.52 4.16 -49.96
N SER A 9 26.33 3.29 -49.36
CA SER A 9 26.13 2.59 -48.10
C SER A 9 25.85 3.54 -46.93
N PHE A 10 24.89 3.15 -46.09
CA PHE A 10 24.55 3.79 -44.83
C PHE A 10 25.80 4.00 -43.95
N VAL A 11 26.04 5.27 -43.61
CA VAL A 11 27.03 5.69 -42.61
C VAL A 11 26.50 5.30 -41.23
N SER A 12 27.27 4.49 -40.52
CA SER A 12 27.07 4.16 -39.11
C SER A 12 27.15 5.44 -38.26
N PRO A 13 26.20 5.68 -37.32
CA PRO A 13 26.38 6.77 -36.37
C PRO A 13 27.45 6.35 -35.35
N ARG A 14 28.58 7.08 -35.37
CA ARG A 14 29.56 7.08 -34.28
C ARG A 14 28.84 7.34 -32.95
N VAL A 15 28.73 6.31 -32.12
CA VAL A 15 28.35 6.44 -30.72
C VAL A 15 29.45 7.26 -30.03
N SER A 16 29.16 8.52 -29.70
CA SER A 16 30.06 9.31 -28.86
C SER A 16 30.09 8.66 -27.48
N LYS A 17 31.25 8.14 -27.07
CA LYS A 17 31.52 7.78 -25.67
C LYS A 17 31.59 9.06 -24.85
N THR A 18 30.44 9.56 -24.42
CA THR A 18 30.38 10.56 -23.36
C THR A 18 30.51 9.80 -22.06
N SER A 19 31.70 9.85 -21.45
CA SER A 19 31.94 9.35 -20.10
C SER A 19 30.99 10.08 -19.14
N ARG A 20 29.93 9.41 -18.71
CA ARG A 20 29.06 9.93 -17.65
C ARG A 20 29.80 9.76 -16.32
N LEU A 21 30.02 10.88 -15.65
CA LEU A 21 30.46 10.93 -14.26
C LEU A 21 29.42 10.22 -13.39
N ILE A 22 29.78 9.03 -12.92
CA ILE A 22 29.04 8.32 -11.89
C ILE A 22 29.24 9.12 -10.60
N ALA A 23 28.19 9.83 -10.17
CA ALA A 23 28.13 10.35 -8.80
C ALA A 23 27.94 9.15 -7.87
N LYS A 24 29.05 8.56 -7.42
CA LYS A 24 29.05 7.65 -6.26
C LYS A 24 28.67 8.47 -5.04
N MET A 25 27.40 8.42 -4.63
CA MET A 25 27.05 8.83 -3.28
C MET A 25 27.59 7.76 -2.32
N SER A 26 28.58 8.18 -1.54
CA SER A 26 29.18 7.41 -0.46
C SER A 26 28.10 7.02 0.55
N VAL A 27 27.68 5.75 0.52
CA VAL A 27 26.99 5.12 1.65
C VAL A 27 28.03 4.95 2.75
N THR A 28 27.99 5.83 3.75
CA THR A 28 28.78 5.72 4.97
C THR A 28 28.47 4.39 5.63
N GLY A 29 29.51 3.58 5.82
CA GLY A 29 29.42 2.16 6.10
C GLY A 29 28.56 1.80 7.31
N MET A 30 27.62 0.88 7.10
CA MET A 30 27.16 -0.04 8.12
C MET A 30 27.58 -1.45 7.71
N ARG A 31 28.23 -2.11 8.66
CA ARG A 31 28.91 -3.40 8.52
C ARG A 31 27.92 -4.49 8.08
N ASN A 32 28.34 -5.28 7.09
CA ASN A 32 27.80 -6.61 6.82
C ASN A 32 27.82 -7.43 8.12
N ALA A 33 26.66 -7.63 8.73
CA ALA A 33 26.47 -8.67 9.72
C ALA A 33 26.15 -9.95 8.96
N GLY A 34 27.15 -10.83 8.84
CA GLY A 34 26.92 -12.20 8.39
C GLY A 34 25.96 -12.90 9.35
N LEU A 35 24.98 -13.60 8.77
CA LEU A 35 23.97 -14.40 9.46
C LEU A 35 24.62 -15.44 10.38
N SER A 36 24.49 -15.25 11.69
CA SER A 36 24.64 -16.34 12.67
C SER A 36 23.26 -16.88 13.01
N ILE A 37 23.06 -18.21 12.90
CA ILE A 37 21.84 -18.94 13.29
C ILE A 37 21.40 -18.65 14.76
N GLU A 38 22.26 -18.01 15.56
CA GLU A 38 21.99 -17.57 16.93
C GLU A 38 21.05 -16.36 17.05
N SER A 39 20.80 -15.57 15.99
CA SER A 39 19.92 -14.38 16.06
C SER A 39 18.44 -14.65 15.77
N ILE A 40 18.07 -15.90 15.50
CA ILE A 40 16.67 -16.30 15.22
C ILE A 40 15.90 -16.43 16.54
N SER A 41 14.80 -15.69 16.69
CA SER A 41 13.95 -15.72 17.90
C SER A 41 13.32 -17.10 18.14
N ILE A 42 12.88 -17.78 17.06
CA ILE A 42 12.23 -19.10 17.11
C ILE A 42 12.86 -19.99 16.03
N LYS A 43 13.74 -20.90 16.45
CA LYS A 43 14.47 -21.78 15.52
C LYS A 43 13.52 -22.77 14.84
N PRO A 44 13.77 -23.11 13.57
CA PRO A 44 13.02 -24.18 12.91
C PRO A 44 13.25 -25.51 13.65
N PRO A 45 12.27 -26.43 13.64
CA PRO A 45 12.44 -27.74 14.23
C PRO A 45 13.67 -28.47 13.67
N SER A 46 14.57 -28.93 14.54
CA SER A 46 15.78 -29.63 14.12
C SER A 46 15.50 -31.12 13.83
N HIS A 47 15.79 -31.59 12.62
CA HIS A 47 15.88 -33.02 12.31
C HIS A 47 16.79 -33.28 11.09
N LEU A 48 17.44 -34.45 11.07
CA LEU A 48 18.42 -34.82 10.04
C LEU A 48 17.85 -34.89 8.61
N THR A 49 16.56 -35.19 8.49
CA THR A 49 15.89 -35.37 7.18
C THR A 49 15.37 -34.05 6.58
N TYR A 50 15.60 -32.92 7.22
CA TYR A 50 15.08 -31.64 6.77
C TYR A 50 16.06 -30.88 5.91
N ASP A 51 15.64 -30.60 4.68
CA ASP A 51 16.36 -29.77 3.74
C ASP A 51 15.51 -28.54 3.38
N LEU A 52 15.55 -27.53 4.24
CA LEU A 52 14.88 -26.25 3.98
C LEU A 52 15.40 -25.61 2.69
N LYS A 53 16.70 -25.76 2.43
CA LYS A 53 17.34 -25.25 1.21
C LYS A 53 16.83 -25.99 -0.02
N GLY A 54 16.64 -27.29 0.06
CA GLY A 54 16.03 -28.11 -0.98
C GLY A 54 14.59 -27.68 -1.30
N VAL A 55 13.78 -27.40 -0.28
CA VAL A 55 12.41 -26.87 -0.47
C VAL A 55 12.43 -25.51 -1.19
N ILE A 56 13.32 -24.60 -0.78
CA ILE A 56 13.48 -23.29 -1.43
C ILE A 56 13.90 -23.45 -2.89
N LYS A 57 14.88 -24.31 -3.17
CA LYS A 57 15.34 -24.59 -4.54
C LYS A 57 14.26 -25.18 -5.41
N LEU A 58 13.47 -26.11 -4.89
CA LEU A 58 12.36 -26.70 -5.61
C LEU A 58 11.30 -25.65 -5.95
N ALA A 59 10.95 -24.78 -5.00
CA ALA A 59 9.98 -23.69 -5.23
C ALA A 59 10.48 -22.67 -6.26
N LEU A 60 11.76 -22.29 -6.20
CA LEU A 60 12.36 -21.39 -7.21
C LEU A 60 12.42 -22.04 -8.59
N ALA A 61 12.76 -23.34 -8.65
CA ALA A 61 12.79 -24.09 -9.91
C ALA A 61 11.38 -24.26 -10.52
N GLU A 62 10.36 -24.41 -9.68
CA GLU A 62 8.95 -24.44 -10.12
C GLU A 62 8.55 -23.13 -10.81
N ASP A 63 8.88 -21.98 -10.20
CA ASP A 63 8.38 -20.67 -10.66
C ASP A 63 9.24 -20.04 -11.78
N ALA A 64 10.56 -20.20 -11.71
CA ALA A 64 11.50 -19.61 -12.69
C ALA A 64 11.94 -20.59 -13.80
N GLY A 65 11.89 -21.90 -13.53
CA GLY A 65 12.42 -22.93 -14.44
C GLY A 65 13.84 -22.64 -14.92
N ASP A 66 14.16 -23.09 -16.13
CA ASP A 66 15.48 -22.88 -16.74
C ASP A 66 15.64 -21.49 -17.39
N ARG A 67 14.54 -20.77 -17.61
CA ARG A 67 14.51 -19.53 -18.40
C ARG A 67 14.49 -18.26 -17.55
N GLY A 68 14.11 -18.36 -16.28
CA GLY A 68 13.87 -17.19 -15.43
C GLY A 68 12.57 -16.47 -15.78
N ASP A 69 12.38 -15.28 -15.21
CA ASP A 69 11.21 -14.45 -15.48
C ASP A 69 11.33 -13.75 -16.85
N VAL A 70 10.68 -14.33 -17.85
CA VAL A 70 10.65 -13.80 -19.22
C VAL A 70 10.01 -12.42 -19.33
N THR A 71 9.06 -12.09 -18.47
CA THR A 71 8.39 -10.79 -18.47
C THR A 71 9.32 -9.73 -17.90
N CYS A 72 10.00 -10.03 -16.79
CA CYS A 72 10.99 -9.14 -16.20
C CYS A 72 12.18 -8.91 -17.14
N MET A 73 12.71 -9.96 -17.77
CA MET A 73 13.79 -9.84 -18.74
C MET A 73 13.41 -9.01 -19.98
N ALA A 74 12.14 -9.04 -20.39
CA ALA A 74 11.67 -8.29 -21.55
C ALA A 74 11.32 -6.84 -21.24
N THR A 75 10.93 -6.52 -20.00
CA THR A 75 10.36 -5.20 -19.66
C THR A 75 11.25 -4.37 -18.75
N ILE A 76 12.15 -4.98 -17.98
CA ILE A 76 12.96 -4.29 -16.97
C ILE A 76 14.45 -4.30 -17.37
N PRO A 77 15.14 -3.14 -17.38
CA PRO A 77 16.59 -3.11 -17.60
C PRO A 77 17.35 -3.94 -16.56
N SER A 78 18.33 -4.74 -17.02
CA SER A 78 19.11 -5.64 -16.15
C SER A 78 19.93 -4.93 -15.06
N ASP A 79 20.19 -3.63 -15.21
CA ASP A 79 20.95 -2.79 -14.28
C ASP A 79 20.04 -1.96 -13.35
N MET A 80 18.73 -2.14 -13.43
CA MET A 80 17.78 -1.40 -12.62
C MET A 80 17.79 -1.90 -11.17
N GLU A 81 18.08 -0.99 -10.24
CA GLU A 81 17.92 -1.22 -8.80
C GLU A 81 16.63 -0.55 -8.30
N VAL A 82 15.94 -1.23 -7.40
CA VAL A 82 14.69 -0.77 -6.79
C VAL A 82 14.67 -1.06 -5.30
N GLU A 83 13.84 -0.31 -4.57
CA GLU A 83 13.43 -0.64 -3.21
C GLU A 83 11.99 -1.19 -3.26
N ALA A 84 11.67 -2.19 -2.44
CA ALA A 84 10.33 -2.72 -2.30
C ALA A 84 9.97 -2.95 -0.84
N HIS A 85 8.69 -2.82 -0.50
CA HIS A 85 8.18 -2.87 0.87
C HIS A 85 7.18 -3.99 1.06
N PHE A 86 7.33 -4.75 2.14
CA PHE A 86 6.32 -5.69 2.60
C PHE A 86 5.20 -4.93 3.31
N LEU A 87 3.96 -5.13 2.85
CA LEU A 87 2.75 -4.49 3.35
C LEU A 87 1.75 -5.58 3.79
N ALA A 88 1.31 -5.51 5.04
CA ALA A 88 0.21 -6.34 5.54
C ALA A 88 -1.12 -5.82 4.97
N LYS A 89 -1.93 -6.69 4.37
CA LYS A 89 -3.27 -6.33 3.86
C LYS A 89 -4.42 -6.83 4.74
N GLU A 90 -4.09 -7.65 5.73
CA GLU A 90 -4.97 -8.15 6.78
C GLU A 90 -4.24 -8.10 8.12
N ASP A 91 -5.00 -8.17 9.22
CA ASP A 91 -4.47 -8.25 10.57
C ASP A 91 -4.06 -9.69 10.88
N GLY A 92 -2.94 -9.90 11.58
CA GLY A 92 -2.48 -11.24 11.93
C GLY A 92 -1.07 -11.29 12.52
N VAL A 93 -0.54 -12.50 12.66
CA VAL A 93 0.82 -12.77 13.14
C VAL A 93 1.73 -13.01 11.95
N VAL A 94 2.85 -12.28 11.88
CA VAL A 94 3.85 -12.49 10.82
C VAL A 94 4.69 -13.73 11.12
N ALA A 95 4.83 -14.58 10.12
CA ALA A 95 5.71 -15.73 10.15
C ALA A 95 6.36 -15.96 8.77
N GLY A 96 7.61 -16.46 8.79
CA GLY A 96 8.39 -16.77 7.60
C GLY A 96 9.38 -15.68 7.19
N ILE A 97 9.70 -14.71 8.05
CA ILE A 97 10.73 -13.68 7.79
C ILE A 97 12.08 -14.34 7.52
N VAL A 98 12.51 -15.25 8.38
CA VAL A 98 13.81 -15.94 8.22
C VAL A 98 13.84 -16.80 6.95
N LEU A 99 12.70 -17.39 6.60
CA LEU A 99 12.56 -18.14 5.36
C LEU A 99 12.63 -17.22 4.13
N ALA A 100 11.99 -16.07 4.18
CA ALA A 100 12.05 -15.05 3.12
C ALA A 100 13.48 -14.57 2.89
N GLU A 101 14.24 -14.28 3.95
CA GLU A 101 15.67 -13.95 3.86
C GLU A 101 16.47 -15.06 3.18
N SER A 102 16.17 -16.32 3.51
CA SER A 102 16.82 -17.48 2.89
C SER A 102 16.52 -17.59 1.40
N VAL A 103 15.27 -17.31 0.98
CA VAL A 103 14.88 -17.27 -0.44
C VAL A 103 15.59 -16.13 -1.16
N PHE A 104 15.58 -14.91 -0.62
CA PHE A 104 16.29 -13.78 -1.23
C PHE A 104 17.79 -14.05 -1.36
N SER A 105 18.41 -14.62 -0.32
CA SER A 105 19.83 -14.97 -0.35
C SER A 105 20.16 -16.08 -1.36
N GLU A 106 19.23 -17.02 -1.62
CA GLU A 106 19.43 -18.06 -2.63
C GLU A 106 19.30 -17.49 -4.05
N VAL A 107 18.41 -16.52 -4.26
CA VAL A 107 18.24 -15.84 -5.56
C VAL A 107 19.40 -14.88 -5.85
N ASP A 108 19.73 -14.01 -4.90
CA ASP A 108 20.79 -13.01 -5.05
C ASP A 108 21.34 -12.55 -3.69
N PRO A 109 22.53 -13.03 -3.28
CA PRO A 109 23.15 -12.64 -2.01
C PRO A 109 23.46 -11.14 -1.87
N THR A 110 23.36 -10.35 -2.94
CA THR A 110 23.60 -8.90 -2.90
C THR A 110 22.38 -8.10 -2.49
N LEU A 111 21.19 -8.72 -2.44
CA LEU A 111 19.97 -8.08 -1.95
C LEU A 111 20.10 -7.72 -0.47
N LYS A 112 19.69 -6.50 -0.13
CA LYS A 112 19.66 -6.01 1.24
C LYS A 112 18.23 -6.04 1.75
N VAL A 113 17.99 -6.82 2.80
CA VAL A 113 16.67 -6.96 3.41
C VAL A 113 16.71 -6.37 4.82
N GLU A 114 15.71 -5.55 5.15
CA GLU A 114 15.56 -4.90 6.45
C GLU A 114 14.15 -5.14 6.98
N TRP A 115 14.02 -5.51 8.26
CA TRP A 115 12.72 -5.79 8.89
C TRP A 115 12.48 -4.87 10.07
N SER A 116 11.24 -4.40 10.22
CA SER A 116 10.79 -3.67 11.41
C SER A 116 10.01 -4.55 12.39
N ARG A 117 9.80 -5.82 12.02
CA ARG A 117 9.12 -6.86 12.80
C ARG A 117 9.93 -8.15 12.76
N LYS A 118 9.66 -9.04 13.70
CA LYS A 118 10.21 -10.40 13.74
C LYS A 118 9.09 -11.43 13.65
N ASP A 119 9.47 -12.67 13.34
CA ASP A 119 8.54 -13.81 13.39
C ASP A 119 7.88 -13.89 14.77
N GLY A 120 6.54 -13.94 14.77
CA GLY A 120 5.69 -13.98 15.97
C GLY A 120 5.10 -12.64 16.37
N ASP A 121 5.54 -11.53 15.76
CA ASP A 121 4.94 -10.21 16.02
C ASP A 121 3.57 -10.07 15.34
N PHE A 122 2.67 -9.33 16.00
CA PHE A 122 1.37 -8.96 15.44
C PHE A 122 1.49 -7.76 14.48
N VAL A 123 0.75 -7.79 13.38
CA VAL A 123 0.66 -6.71 12.39
C VAL A 123 -0.80 -6.38 12.07
N HIS A 124 -1.04 -5.11 11.76
CA HIS A 124 -2.34 -4.61 11.32
C HIS A 124 -2.32 -4.28 9.83
N LYS A 125 -3.47 -4.35 9.18
CA LYS A 125 -3.67 -3.94 7.80
C LYS A 125 -3.13 -2.53 7.54
N GLY A 126 -2.32 -2.41 6.50
CA GLY A 126 -1.65 -1.18 6.10
C GLY A 126 -0.24 -1.00 6.69
N LEU A 127 0.19 -1.86 7.62
CA LEU A 127 1.53 -1.78 8.18
C LEU A 127 2.59 -2.22 7.17
N GLN A 128 3.60 -1.39 6.96
CA GLN A 128 4.83 -1.77 6.30
C GLN A 128 5.80 -2.37 7.33
N PHE A 129 6.18 -3.63 7.14
CA PHE A 129 6.95 -4.37 8.16
C PHE A 129 8.32 -4.89 7.69
N GLY A 130 8.67 -4.64 6.43
CA GLY A 130 9.96 -5.00 5.87
C GLY A 130 10.25 -4.26 4.57
N LYS A 131 11.51 -4.24 4.19
CA LYS A 131 12.05 -3.63 2.98
C LYS A 131 13.08 -4.53 2.33
N VAL A 132 13.15 -4.52 1.01
CA VAL A 132 14.23 -5.15 0.24
C VAL A 132 14.73 -4.18 -0.81
N HIS A 133 16.05 -4.09 -0.96
CA HIS A 133 16.71 -3.22 -1.92
C HIS A 133 17.75 -4.00 -2.74
N GLY A 134 17.79 -3.73 -4.05
CA GLY A 134 18.79 -4.27 -4.96
C GLY A 134 18.24 -4.43 -6.38
N ARG A 135 18.79 -5.38 -7.15
CA ARG A 135 18.41 -5.58 -8.55
C ARG A 135 16.93 -5.95 -8.69
N ALA A 136 16.22 -5.23 -9.56
CA ALA A 136 14.79 -5.44 -9.82
C ALA A 136 14.50 -6.86 -10.29
N HIS A 137 15.32 -7.41 -11.19
CA HIS A 137 15.19 -8.80 -11.67
C HIS A 137 15.22 -9.81 -10.53
N SER A 138 16.16 -9.66 -9.60
CA SER A 138 16.30 -10.56 -8.44
C SER A 138 15.11 -10.45 -7.49
N ILE A 139 14.62 -9.23 -7.24
CA ILE A 139 13.47 -9.00 -6.36
C ILE A 139 12.19 -9.60 -6.95
N VAL A 140 11.92 -9.36 -8.25
CA VAL A 140 10.69 -9.84 -8.91
C VAL A 140 10.68 -11.37 -9.04
N VAL A 141 11.82 -12.00 -9.37
CA VAL A 141 11.93 -13.47 -9.42
C VAL A 141 11.66 -14.10 -8.04
N ALA A 142 12.12 -13.47 -6.96
CA ALA A 142 11.90 -13.96 -5.60
C ALA A 142 10.48 -13.70 -5.07
N GLU A 143 9.79 -12.68 -5.61
CA GLU A 143 8.57 -12.11 -5.03
C GLU A 143 7.51 -13.16 -4.73
N ARG A 144 7.11 -13.94 -5.75
CA ARG A 144 5.98 -14.87 -5.61
C ARG A 144 6.31 -16.01 -4.64
N VAL A 145 7.52 -16.55 -4.72
CA VAL A 145 7.99 -17.62 -3.84
C VAL A 145 8.03 -17.14 -2.39
N VAL A 146 8.61 -15.96 -2.13
CA VAL A 146 8.64 -15.36 -0.78
C VAL A 146 7.23 -15.13 -0.24
N LEU A 147 6.36 -14.49 -1.02
CA LEU A 147 5.00 -14.20 -0.59
C LEU A 147 4.21 -15.48 -0.32
N ASN A 148 4.27 -16.49 -1.19
CA ASN A 148 3.52 -17.73 -0.99
C ASN A 148 3.90 -18.43 0.33
N PHE A 149 5.19 -18.47 0.65
CA PHE A 149 5.64 -19.03 1.92
C PHE A 149 5.21 -18.18 3.12
N MET A 150 5.51 -16.87 3.10
CA MET A 150 5.20 -15.99 4.22
C MET A 150 3.69 -15.91 4.48
N GLN A 151 2.87 -15.79 3.44
CA GLN A 151 1.42 -15.72 3.56
C GLN A 151 0.85 -17.01 4.18
N ARG A 152 1.32 -18.18 3.74
CA ARG A 152 0.93 -19.47 4.32
C ARG A 152 1.35 -19.57 5.78
N MET A 153 2.63 -19.34 6.07
CA MET A 153 3.16 -19.42 7.44
C MET A 153 2.44 -18.43 8.36
N SER A 154 2.23 -17.20 7.93
CA SER A 154 1.54 -16.17 8.71
C SER A 154 0.08 -16.55 8.96
N GLY A 155 -0.59 -17.16 7.98
CA GLY A 155 -1.94 -17.72 8.16
C GLY A 155 -2.01 -18.80 9.24
N ILE A 156 -1.06 -19.74 9.22
CA ILE A 156 -0.93 -20.79 10.24
C ILE A 156 -0.63 -20.19 11.62
N ALA A 157 0.34 -19.28 11.70
CA ALA A 157 0.74 -18.65 12.95
C ALA A 157 -0.40 -17.83 13.58
N THR A 158 -1.18 -17.13 12.75
CA THR A 158 -2.35 -16.35 13.19
C THR A 158 -3.42 -17.26 13.80
N LEU A 159 -3.85 -18.30 13.08
CA LEU A 159 -4.85 -19.24 13.60
C LEU A 159 -4.34 -19.98 14.84
N THR A 160 -3.05 -20.37 14.84
CA THR A 160 -2.44 -21.03 16.01
C THR A 160 -2.47 -20.12 17.22
N LYS A 161 -2.17 -18.83 17.06
CA LYS A 161 -2.18 -17.85 18.15
C LYS A 161 -3.58 -17.71 18.75
N GLU A 162 -4.59 -17.56 17.89
CA GLU A 162 -6.00 -17.48 18.30
C GLU A 162 -6.45 -18.75 19.05
N MET A 163 -6.16 -19.92 18.49
CA MET A 163 -6.50 -21.20 19.12
C MET A 163 -5.76 -21.40 20.45
N ALA A 164 -4.46 -21.09 20.52
CA ALA A 164 -3.65 -21.25 21.72
C ALA A 164 -4.09 -20.31 22.85
N ASP A 165 -4.48 -19.08 22.53
CA ASP A 165 -5.00 -18.15 23.52
C ASP A 165 -6.39 -18.60 24.03
N ALA A 166 -7.23 -19.18 23.16
CA ALA A 166 -8.55 -19.70 23.53
C ALA A 166 -8.51 -21.04 24.30
N ALA A 167 -7.51 -21.89 24.01
CA ALA A 167 -7.34 -23.22 24.59
C ALA A 167 -6.92 -23.23 26.06
N ARG A 168 -6.48 -22.09 26.61
CA ARG A 168 -5.92 -22.04 27.97
C ARG A 168 -6.86 -22.67 29.02
N PRO A 169 -6.33 -23.48 29.95
CA PRO A 169 -4.90 -23.68 30.23
C PRO A 169 -4.18 -24.71 29.35
N ALA A 170 -4.88 -25.42 28.47
CA ALA A 170 -4.28 -26.46 27.62
C ALA A 170 -3.35 -25.87 26.55
N TYR A 171 -2.36 -26.66 26.12
CA TYR A 171 -1.48 -26.30 25.01
C TYR A 171 -2.03 -26.80 23.68
N ILE A 172 -1.87 -25.98 22.63
CA ILE A 172 -2.28 -26.36 21.28
C ILE A 172 -1.14 -27.05 20.54
N LEU A 173 -1.47 -28.20 19.97
CA LEU A 173 -0.64 -29.01 19.09
C LEU A 173 -1.22 -29.01 17.67
N GLU A 174 -0.32 -29.06 16.71
CA GLU A 174 -0.55 -29.42 15.32
C GLU A 174 -0.42 -30.94 15.09
N THR A 175 -0.57 -31.37 13.84
CA THR A 175 -0.55 -32.80 13.51
C THR A 175 0.35 -33.10 12.31
N ARG A 176 0.34 -34.34 11.85
CA ARG A 176 0.98 -34.74 10.58
C ARG A 176 0.14 -34.43 9.34
N LYS A 177 -1.08 -33.90 9.50
CA LYS A 177 -1.97 -33.43 8.43
C LYS A 177 -1.48 -32.06 7.91
N THR A 178 -0.27 -32.04 7.39
CA THR A 178 0.40 -30.86 6.81
C THR A 178 0.35 -30.92 5.29
N ALA A 179 0.66 -29.81 4.62
CA ALA A 179 0.90 -29.86 3.19
C ALA A 179 2.07 -30.82 2.89
N PRO A 180 1.95 -31.71 1.87
CA PRO A 180 3.04 -32.58 1.45
C PRO A 180 4.28 -31.77 1.08
N GLY A 181 5.47 -32.23 1.50
CA GLY A 181 6.74 -31.51 1.28
C GLY A 181 6.98 -30.30 2.19
N LEU A 182 5.94 -29.71 2.77
CA LEU A 182 6.02 -28.46 3.56
C LEU A 182 5.87 -28.66 5.07
N ARG A 183 5.94 -29.91 5.57
CA ARG A 183 5.73 -30.23 6.99
C ARG A 183 6.59 -29.39 7.94
N LEU A 184 7.86 -29.19 7.59
CA LEU A 184 8.77 -28.38 8.41
C LEU A 184 8.30 -26.92 8.49
N VAL A 185 7.92 -26.34 7.35
CA VAL A 185 7.47 -24.96 7.21
C VAL A 185 6.17 -24.76 8.00
N ASP A 186 5.21 -25.68 7.83
CA ASP A 186 3.93 -25.65 8.54
C ASP A 186 4.10 -25.75 10.06
N LYS A 187 4.89 -26.72 10.54
CA LYS A 187 5.16 -26.90 11.98
C LYS A 187 5.97 -25.75 12.58
N TRP A 188 6.90 -25.17 11.81
CA TRP A 188 7.62 -23.98 12.26
C TRP A 188 6.68 -22.79 12.45
N ALA A 189 5.72 -22.60 11.53
CA ALA A 189 4.71 -21.56 11.68
C ALA A 189 3.81 -21.74 12.92
N VAL A 190 3.48 -22.98 13.28
CA VAL A 190 2.75 -23.30 14.53
C VAL A 190 3.56 -22.87 15.75
N LEU A 191 4.86 -23.19 15.81
CA LEU A 191 5.73 -22.71 16.90
C LEU A 191 5.77 -21.18 16.98
N ILE A 192 5.85 -20.51 15.83
CA ILE A 192 5.84 -19.05 15.75
C ILE A 192 4.53 -18.46 16.31
N GLY A 193 3.39 -19.11 16.04
CA GLY A 193 2.09 -18.73 16.59
C GLY A 193 1.91 -19.03 18.09
N GLY A 194 2.89 -19.65 18.76
CA GLY A 194 2.82 -20.00 20.18
C GLY A 194 2.17 -21.35 20.47
N GLY A 195 1.93 -22.18 19.45
CA GLY A 195 1.62 -23.59 19.61
C GLY A 195 2.88 -24.40 19.97
N ARG A 196 2.69 -25.70 20.16
CA ARG A 196 3.79 -26.66 20.34
C ARG A 196 3.76 -27.69 19.24
N ASN A 197 4.93 -28.28 18.97
CA ASN A 197 5.01 -29.33 17.98
C ASN A 197 4.71 -30.70 18.60
N HIS A 198 3.76 -31.41 18.00
CA HIS A 198 3.62 -32.86 18.10
C HIS A 198 4.78 -33.54 17.38
N ARG A 199 4.80 -34.88 17.37
CA ARG A 199 5.79 -35.66 16.63
C ARG A 199 5.85 -35.24 15.16
N MET A 200 7.08 -35.18 14.68
CA MET A 200 7.44 -34.71 13.38
C MET A 200 7.12 -35.75 12.30
N GLY A 201 7.36 -37.03 12.57
CA GLY A 201 7.21 -38.11 11.62
C GLY A 201 6.69 -39.40 12.26
N LEU A 202 6.92 -40.52 11.58
CA LEU A 202 6.72 -41.85 12.17
C LEU A 202 7.95 -42.33 12.95
N PHE A 203 9.05 -41.58 12.87
CA PHE A 203 10.39 -42.02 13.25
C PHE A 203 10.89 -41.41 14.57
N ASP A 204 10.17 -40.47 15.17
CA ASP A 204 10.62 -39.68 16.32
C ASP A 204 9.75 -39.82 17.57
N MET A 205 8.59 -40.49 17.46
CA MET A 205 7.73 -40.83 18.59
C MET A 205 6.82 -42.01 18.25
N VAL A 206 6.64 -42.91 19.22
CA VAL A 206 5.74 -44.05 19.09
C VAL A 206 4.32 -43.58 19.37
N MET A 207 3.39 -43.85 18.46
CA MET A 207 1.96 -43.60 18.64
C MET A 207 1.19 -44.86 18.26
N ILE A 208 0.60 -45.51 19.25
CA ILE A 208 -0.19 -46.72 19.08
C ILE A 208 -1.62 -46.30 18.74
N LYS A 209 -2.17 -46.83 17.64
CA LYS A 209 -3.54 -46.57 17.16
C LYS A 209 -4.35 -47.86 17.11
N ASP A 210 -5.64 -47.76 16.90
CA ASP A 210 -6.58 -48.88 16.79
C ASP A 210 -6.10 -50.01 15.88
N ASN A 211 -5.55 -49.66 14.71
CA ASN A 211 -5.00 -50.64 13.77
C ASN A 211 -3.82 -51.41 14.37
N HIS A 212 -2.93 -50.74 15.09
CA HIS A 212 -1.80 -51.37 15.76
C HIS A 212 -2.26 -52.30 16.88
N ILE A 213 -3.25 -51.87 17.67
CA ILE A 213 -3.85 -52.67 18.74
C ILE A 213 -4.51 -53.93 18.20
N SER A 214 -5.29 -53.78 17.11
CA SER A 214 -5.97 -54.89 16.44
C SER A 214 -4.97 -55.91 15.90
N ILE A 215 -3.94 -55.45 15.18
CA ILE A 215 -2.93 -56.31 14.55
C ILE A 215 -2.03 -56.99 15.60
N ALA A 216 -1.68 -56.30 16.68
CA ALA A 216 -0.86 -56.87 17.75
C ALA A 216 -1.62 -57.86 18.67
N GLY A 217 -2.93 -58.01 18.48
CA GLY A 217 -3.75 -58.89 19.30
C GLY A 217 -4.06 -58.34 20.69
N GLY A 218 -4.12 -57.01 20.83
CA GLY A 218 -4.54 -56.32 22.06
C GLY A 218 -3.55 -55.29 22.59
N VAL A 219 -4.04 -54.42 23.47
CA VAL A 219 -3.30 -53.25 24.00
C VAL A 219 -2.04 -53.69 24.75
N GLN A 220 -2.15 -54.70 25.61
CA GLN A 220 -1.00 -55.21 26.39
C GLN A 220 0.12 -55.74 25.49
N ASN A 221 -0.22 -56.44 24.41
CA ASN A 221 0.76 -56.92 23.44
C ASN A 221 1.43 -55.76 22.70
N SER A 222 0.66 -54.75 22.26
CA SER A 222 1.23 -53.57 21.61
C SER A 222 2.22 -52.85 22.53
N LEU A 223 1.86 -52.63 23.80
CA LEU A 223 2.71 -51.97 24.78
C LEU A 223 3.99 -52.77 25.05
N ARG A 224 3.86 -54.08 25.27
CA ARG A 224 5.01 -54.96 25.50
C ARG A 224 5.97 -54.96 24.31
N SER A 225 5.45 -55.04 23.09
CA SER A 225 6.26 -55.01 21.87
C SER A 225 7.00 -53.68 21.71
N VAL A 226 6.38 -52.56 22.10
CA VAL A 226 7.04 -51.25 22.09
C VAL A 226 8.13 -51.18 23.15
N ASP A 227 7.87 -51.63 24.38
CA ASP A 227 8.86 -51.61 25.46
C ASP A 227 10.10 -52.45 25.07
N ILE A 228 9.89 -53.65 24.49
CA ILE A 228 10.98 -54.51 23.95
C ILE A 228 11.75 -53.78 22.84
N TYR A 229 11.05 -53.20 21.85
CA TYR A 229 11.69 -52.51 20.74
C TYR A 229 12.55 -51.32 21.20
N LEU A 230 12.07 -50.53 22.16
CA LEU A 230 12.79 -49.40 22.71
C LEU A 230 14.03 -49.84 23.50
N GLU A 231 13.93 -50.91 24.29
CA GLU A 231 15.06 -51.49 25.02
C GLU A 231 16.13 -52.06 24.07
N GLU A 232 15.72 -52.87 23.08
CA GLU A 232 16.64 -53.50 22.12
C GLU A 232 17.40 -52.48 21.26
N ASN A 233 16.78 -51.35 20.94
CA ASN A 233 17.38 -50.30 20.12
C ASN A 233 17.99 -49.16 20.96
N ASN A 234 17.96 -49.27 22.30
CA ASN A 234 18.43 -48.24 23.23
C ASN A 234 17.84 -46.84 22.92
N LEU A 235 16.53 -46.81 22.68
CA LEU A 235 15.77 -45.61 22.34
C LEU A 235 14.97 -45.13 23.56
N HIS A 236 15.00 -43.82 23.81
CA HIS A 236 14.26 -43.17 24.90
C HIS A 236 13.20 -42.21 24.34
N TRP A 237 12.25 -42.75 23.58
CA TRP A 237 11.17 -41.97 22.98
C TRP A 237 9.91 -41.96 23.84
N GLY A 238 9.13 -40.88 23.73
CA GLY A 238 7.76 -40.85 24.24
C GLY A 238 6.88 -41.89 23.55
N VAL A 239 5.97 -42.48 24.31
CA VAL A 239 4.99 -43.44 23.80
C VAL A 239 3.60 -42.86 24.06
N GLU A 240 2.88 -42.58 22.99
CA GLU A 240 1.50 -42.12 23.04
C GLU A 240 0.56 -43.27 22.64
N VAL A 241 -0.55 -43.41 23.35
CA VAL A 241 -1.57 -44.42 23.04
C VAL A 241 -2.89 -43.72 22.78
N VAL A 242 -3.44 -43.93 21.59
CA VAL A 242 -4.80 -43.51 21.25
C VAL A 242 -5.77 -44.48 21.91
N PHE A 243 -6.65 -43.95 22.76
CA PHE A 243 -7.49 -44.76 23.63
C PHE A 243 -8.98 -44.40 23.49
N SER A 244 -9.84 -45.42 23.45
CA SER A 244 -11.29 -45.25 23.61
C SER A 244 -11.69 -45.62 25.04
N LEU A 245 -12.54 -44.80 25.67
CA LEU A 245 -12.92 -44.85 27.09
C LEU A 245 -13.22 -46.27 27.62
N LEU A 246 -13.80 -47.13 26.78
CA LEU A 246 -14.31 -48.46 27.15
C LEU A 246 -13.25 -49.53 27.48
N LYS A 247 -11.94 -49.26 27.27
CA LYS A 247 -10.89 -50.28 27.42
C LYS A 247 -9.87 -49.98 28.53
N PHE A 248 -10.10 -48.94 29.35
CA PHE A 248 -9.07 -48.43 30.26
C PHE A 248 -8.85 -49.42 31.41
N SER A 249 -7.65 -50.01 31.45
CA SER A 249 -7.15 -50.82 32.56
C SER A 249 -5.86 -50.16 33.03
N ALA A 250 -5.83 -49.70 34.28
CA ALA A 250 -4.66 -49.05 34.87
C ALA A 250 -3.47 -50.01 35.06
N ASP A 251 -3.72 -51.32 35.00
CA ASP A 251 -2.75 -52.37 35.28
C ASP A 251 -1.94 -52.72 34.02
N GLY A 252 -0.85 -51.97 33.79
CA GLY A 252 0.13 -52.33 32.75
C GLY A 252 1.06 -51.22 32.27
N PHE A 253 0.82 -49.97 32.64
CA PHE A 253 1.61 -48.82 32.16
C PHE A 253 2.85 -48.60 33.02
N ARG A 254 4.04 -48.92 32.48
CA ARG A 254 5.32 -48.83 33.21
C ARG A 254 6.18 -47.58 32.92
N THR A 255 5.78 -46.67 32.04
CA THR A 255 6.63 -45.52 31.61
C THR A 255 5.82 -44.27 31.25
N ASN A 256 6.52 -43.12 31.15
CA ASN A 256 6.06 -41.78 30.74
C ASN A 256 5.23 -41.82 29.43
N LYS A 257 3.93 -42.09 29.57
CA LYS A 257 3.03 -42.34 28.44
C LYS A 257 1.96 -41.23 28.40
N GLU A 258 1.78 -40.64 27.24
CA GLU A 258 0.72 -39.67 26.96
C GLU A 258 -0.51 -40.43 26.45
N MET A 259 -1.71 -40.01 26.88
CA MET A 259 -2.97 -40.61 26.45
C MET A 259 -3.74 -39.67 25.54
N MET A 260 -3.92 -40.09 24.29
CA MET A 260 -4.76 -39.36 23.34
C MET A 260 -6.21 -39.83 23.46
N LEU A 261 -7.06 -38.90 23.85
CA LEU A 261 -8.50 -39.01 24.01
C LEU A 261 -9.17 -38.59 22.69
N ASP A 262 -9.10 -39.49 21.71
CA ASP A 262 -9.56 -39.21 20.36
C ASP A 262 -11.08 -39.27 20.24
N SER A 263 -11.66 -38.27 19.56
CA SER A 263 -13.09 -38.23 19.21
C SER A 263 -14.05 -38.35 20.39
N LEU A 264 -13.66 -37.85 21.58
CA LEU A 264 -14.53 -37.74 22.76
C LEU A 264 -15.32 -36.42 22.83
N VAL A 265 -15.16 -35.57 21.81
CA VAL A 265 -15.89 -34.31 21.63
C VAL A 265 -16.97 -34.53 20.58
N VAL A 266 -18.24 -34.41 20.99
CA VAL A 266 -19.38 -34.67 20.10
C VAL A 266 -19.96 -33.34 19.61
N PRO A 267 -19.93 -33.05 18.30
CA PRO A 267 -20.55 -31.85 17.76
C PRO A 267 -22.07 -31.92 17.90
N GLN A 268 -22.69 -30.82 18.32
CA GLN A 268 -24.13 -30.68 18.44
C GLN A 268 -24.72 -29.92 17.22
N PRO A 269 -26.00 -30.13 16.90
CA PRO A 269 -26.66 -29.49 15.75
C PRO A 269 -26.71 -27.95 15.81
N ASP A 270 -26.56 -27.37 16.99
CA ASP A 270 -26.54 -25.92 17.24
C ASP A 270 -25.15 -25.28 17.05
N GLY A 271 -24.13 -26.08 16.75
CA GLY A 271 -22.74 -25.64 16.60
C GLY A 271 -21.92 -25.66 17.90
N ASP A 272 -22.50 -26.05 19.04
CA ASP A 272 -21.76 -26.32 20.28
C ASP A 272 -21.18 -27.75 20.26
N VAL A 273 -20.38 -28.09 21.28
CA VAL A 273 -19.81 -29.42 21.47
C VAL A 273 -20.15 -29.98 22.85
N ASP A 274 -20.52 -31.26 22.91
CA ASP A 274 -20.55 -32.00 24.17
C ASP A 274 -19.15 -32.53 24.51
N VAL A 275 -18.67 -32.16 25.70
CA VAL A 275 -17.37 -32.55 26.25
C VAL A 275 -17.51 -33.43 27.51
N SER A 276 -18.71 -33.92 27.82
CA SER A 276 -19.00 -34.68 29.03
C SER A 276 -18.16 -35.96 29.12
N MET A 277 -18.06 -36.71 28.02
CA MET A 277 -17.21 -37.91 27.95
C MET A 277 -15.72 -37.59 28.09
N LEU A 278 -15.27 -36.48 27.50
CA LEU A 278 -13.89 -36.04 27.62
C LEU A 278 -13.56 -35.69 29.08
N LYS A 279 -14.46 -34.99 29.76
CA LYS A 279 -14.30 -34.64 31.17
C LYS A 279 -14.29 -35.87 32.08
N GLU A 280 -15.20 -36.82 31.87
CA GLU A 280 -15.20 -38.09 32.60
C GLU A 280 -13.88 -38.85 32.39
N ALA A 281 -13.35 -38.87 31.16
CA ALA A 281 -12.06 -39.48 30.87
C ALA A 281 -10.90 -38.83 31.65
N VAL A 282 -10.85 -37.49 31.66
CA VAL A 282 -9.84 -36.72 32.38
C VAL A 282 -9.93 -36.97 33.88
N ASP A 283 -11.15 -36.98 34.44
CA ASP A 283 -11.41 -37.25 35.86
C ASP A 283 -10.99 -38.68 36.25
N LEU A 284 -11.23 -39.67 35.38
CA LEU A 284 -10.79 -41.06 35.59
C LEU A 284 -9.26 -41.21 35.55
N ILE A 285 -8.58 -40.47 34.66
CA ILE A 285 -7.12 -40.47 34.57
C ILE A 285 -6.51 -39.82 35.82
N ASN A 286 -7.15 -38.78 36.36
CA ASN A 286 -6.79 -38.10 37.61
C ASN A 286 -5.31 -37.67 37.64
N GLY A 287 -4.82 -37.08 36.55
CA GLY A 287 -3.45 -36.56 36.43
C GLY A 287 -2.33 -37.61 36.39
N ARG A 288 -2.66 -38.91 36.24
CA ARG A 288 -1.65 -39.98 36.14
C ARG A 288 -0.83 -39.95 34.85
N PHE A 289 -1.39 -39.38 33.79
CA PHE A 289 -0.79 -39.25 32.46
C PHE A 289 -1.12 -37.87 31.88
N GLU A 290 -0.26 -37.35 31.02
CA GLU A 290 -0.63 -36.22 30.15
C GLU A 290 -1.74 -36.66 29.20
N THR A 291 -2.69 -35.76 28.93
CA THR A 291 -3.87 -36.04 28.12
C THR A 291 -3.94 -35.11 26.92
N GLU A 292 -4.18 -35.68 25.74
CA GLU A 292 -4.37 -34.96 24.49
C GLU A 292 -5.81 -35.15 24.00
N ALA A 293 -6.56 -34.05 23.80
CA ALA A 293 -7.84 -34.09 23.09
C ALA A 293 -7.62 -33.94 21.58
N SER A 294 -8.24 -34.82 20.79
CA SER A 294 -8.19 -34.81 19.32
C SER A 294 -9.59 -34.99 18.72
N GLY A 295 -9.78 -34.46 17.50
CA GLY A 295 -10.99 -34.66 16.69
C GLY A 295 -11.93 -33.45 16.72
N ASN A 296 -12.29 -32.94 15.54
CA ASN A 296 -13.23 -31.81 15.34
C ASN A 296 -12.93 -30.55 16.17
N VAL A 297 -11.64 -30.24 16.40
CA VAL A 297 -11.20 -29.03 17.09
C VAL A 297 -11.20 -27.84 16.14
N THR A 298 -12.03 -26.84 16.42
CA THR A 298 -12.12 -25.56 15.70
C THR A 298 -11.92 -24.40 16.68
N LEU A 299 -11.83 -23.17 16.18
CA LEU A 299 -11.62 -21.99 17.02
C LEU A 299 -12.80 -21.78 17.99
N GLU A 300 -14.00 -22.15 17.56
CA GLU A 300 -15.23 -22.03 18.35
C GLU A 300 -15.30 -23.09 19.46
N THR A 301 -14.76 -24.29 19.21
CA THR A 301 -14.87 -25.43 20.14
C THR A 301 -13.71 -25.55 21.11
N VAL A 302 -12.52 -25.05 20.73
CA VAL A 302 -11.27 -25.22 21.47
C VAL A 302 -11.34 -24.71 22.91
N HIS A 303 -12.08 -23.63 23.16
CA HIS A 303 -12.21 -23.07 24.50
C HIS A 303 -12.85 -24.06 25.48
N LYS A 304 -13.98 -24.66 25.09
CA LYS A 304 -14.73 -25.62 25.92
C LYS A 304 -13.95 -26.91 26.14
N ILE A 305 -13.19 -27.34 25.13
CA ILE A 305 -12.27 -28.48 25.23
C ILE A 305 -11.16 -28.16 26.24
N GLY A 306 -10.54 -26.98 26.17
CA GLY A 306 -9.49 -26.55 27.10
C GLY A 306 -9.94 -26.48 28.56
N GLN A 307 -11.22 -26.17 28.82
CA GLN A 307 -11.78 -26.16 30.17
C GLN A 307 -12.02 -27.56 30.78
N THR A 308 -11.84 -28.64 30.02
CA THR A 308 -12.03 -30.01 30.55
C THR A 308 -10.89 -30.50 31.44
N GLY A 309 -9.75 -29.80 31.44
CA GLY A 309 -8.56 -30.18 32.19
C GLY A 309 -7.55 -31.03 31.40
N VAL A 310 -7.74 -31.16 30.08
CA VAL A 310 -6.73 -31.78 29.21
C VAL A 310 -5.42 -30.99 29.18
N THR A 311 -4.30 -31.69 29.01
CA THR A 311 -2.97 -31.05 28.95
C THR A 311 -2.72 -30.44 27.57
N TYR A 312 -3.08 -31.19 26.53
CA TYR A 312 -2.89 -30.83 25.13
C TYR A 312 -4.19 -30.94 24.34
N ILE A 313 -4.29 -30.15 23.27
CA ILE A 313 -5.34 -30.24 22.27
C ILE A 313 -4.66 -30.25 20.91
N SER A 314 -4.89 -31.29 20.10
CA SER A 314 -4.35 -31.33 18.73
C SER A 314 -5.41 -30.99 17.69
N SER A 315 -5.04 -30.13 16.74
CA SER A 315 -5.90 -29.78 15.61
C SER A 315 -5.17 -29.88 14.28
N GLY A 316 -5.75 -30.66 13.35
CA GLY A 316 -5.31 -30.70 11.97
C GLY A 316 -5.61 -29.41 11.21
N ALA A 317 -6.65 -28.67 11.63
CA ALA A 317 -7.13 -27.48 10.92
C ALA A 317 -6.03 -26.41 10.81
N LEU A 318 -5.11 -26.36 11.79
CA LEU A 318 -3.94 -25.49 11.80
C LEU A 318 -3.09 -25.59 10.53
N THR A 319 -2.96 -26.78 9.94
CA THR A 319 -1.97 -27.02 8.87
C THR A 319 -2.56 -27.51 7.55
N HIS A 320 -3.71 -28.22 7.54
CA HIS A 320 -4.34 -28.66 6.28
C HIS A 320 -5.38 -27.68 5.73
N SER A 321 -6.00 -26.85 6.58
CA SER A 321 -7.08 -25.92 6.18
C SER A 321 -6.66 -24.47 6.39
N VAL A 322 -5.50 -24.10 5.84
CA VAL A 322 -4.88 -22.80 6.06
C VAL A 322 -5.55 -21.73 5.21
N LYS A 323 -6.08 -20.69 5.85
CA LYS A 323 -6.34 -19.39 5.19
C LYS A 323 -5.04 -18.58 5.25
N ALA A 324 -4.43 -18.33 4.10
CA ALA A 324 -3.20 -17.53 4.03
C ALA A 324 -3.48 -16.07 4.41
N LEU A 325 -2.55 -15.43 5.13
CA LEU A 325 -2.63 -14.01 5.48
C LEU A 325 -2.26 -13.17 4.25
N ASP A 326 -3.09 -12.22 3.82
CA ASP A 326 -2.79 -11.41 2.63
C ASP A 326 -1.65 -10.41 2.91
N ILE A 327 -0.56 -10.54 2.16
CA ILE A 327 0.66 -9.74 2.24
C ILE A 327 1.06 -9.36 0.81
N SER A 328 1.49 -8.13 0.57
CA SER A 328 2.05 -7.73 -0.73
C SER A 328 3.47 -7.21 -0.60
N LEU A 329 4.28 -7.46 -1.62
CA LEU A 329 5.54 -6.75 -1.85
C LEU A 329 5.26 -5.61 -2.85
N LYS A 330 5.42 -4.36 -2.42
CA LYS A 330 5.22 -3.19 -3.28
C LYS A 330 6.55 -2.57 -3.61
N ILE A 331 6.92 -2.59 -4.89
CA ILE A 331 8.07 -1.84 -5.38
C ILE A 331 7.76 -0.35 -5.23
N ASP A 332 8.65 0.39 -4.58
CA ASP A 332 8.59 1.85 -4.55
C ASP A 332 8.87 2.35 -5.96
N THR A 333 7.79 2.71 -6.63
CA THR A 333 7.85 3.14 -8.00
C THR A 333 8.37 4.56 -8.09
N GLU A 334 8.52 5.38 -7.04
CA GLU A 334 8.99 6.77 -7.19
C GLU A 334 10.38 6.84 -7.86
N LEU A 335 11.29 5.91 -7.55
CA LEU A 335 12.59 5.78 -8.22
C LEU A 335 12.48 5.22 -9.65
N ALA A 336 11.56 4.28 -9.91
CA ALA A 336 11.31 3.73 -11.25
C ALA A 336 10.59 4.74 -12.16
N LEU A 337 9.70 5.53 -11.57
CA LEU A 337 8.90 6.60 -12.13
C LEU A 337 9.76 7.84 -12.35
N GLU A 338 10.74 8.17 -11.52
CA GLU A 338 11.72 9.22 -11.83
C GLU A 338 12.56 8.88 -13.07
N ARG A 339 12.80 7.59 -13.32
CA ARG A 339 13.61 7.13 -14.46
C ARG A 339 12.82 7.04 -15.78
N ASP A 340 11.52 6.71 -15.72
CA ASP A 340 10.65 6.54 -16.90
C ASP A 340 9.51 7.58 -17.07
N LEU A 341 9.12 8.36 -16.04
CA LEU A 341 8.36 9.62 -16.23
C LEU A 341 9.30 10.73 -16.72
N TYR A 342 9.83 10.52 -17.92
CA TYR A 342 9.68 11.55 -18.94
C TYR A 342 8.20 11.68 -19.34
N PHE A 343 7.29 11.91 -18.37
CA PHE A 343 6.05 12.59 -18.72
C PHE A 343 6.50 13.98 -19.11
N TYR A 344 6.35 14.20 -20.40
CA TYR A 344 6.75 15.36 -21.17
C TYR A 344 6.94 16.62 -20.32
N PRO A 345 8.00 17.43 -20.59
CA PRO A 345 8.27 18.65 -19.82
C PRO A 345 7.01 19.48 -19.62
N ALA A 346 6.82 20.18 -18.49
CA ALA A 346 5.57 20.89 -18.17
C ALA A 346 4.99 21.75 -19.33
N TRP A 347 5.85 22.24 -20.24
CA TRP A 347 5.45 22.95 -21.46
C TRP A 347 4.59 22.12 -22.42
N SER A 348 4.79 20.81 -22.50
CA SER A 348 4.06 19.88 -23.37
C SER A 348 2.58 19.73 -23.02
N TYR A 349 2.23 19.92 -21.75
CA TYR A 349 0.85 19.98 -21.29
C TYR A 349 0.37 21.43 -21.28
N ALA A 350 1.21 22.37 -20.82
CA ALA A 350 0.84 23.78 -20.70
C ALA A 350 0.53 24.43 -22.04
N ILE A 351 1.34 24.18 -23.09
CA ILE A 351 1.17 24.81 -24.41
C ILE A 351 -0.12 24.35 -25.07
N PRO A 352 -0.39 23.04 -25.27
CA PRO A 352 -1.65 22.59 -25.89
C PRO A 352 -2.87 22.95 -25.06
N SER A 353 -2.80 22.84 -23.72
CA SER A 353 -3.91 23.23 -22.84
C SER A 353 -4.23 24.72 -22.95
N THR A 354 -3.23 25.58 -23.13
CA THR A 354 -3.41 27.03 -23.32
C THR A 354 -4.00 27.32 -24.70
N ILE A 355 -3.49 26.68 -25.77
CA ILE A 355 -4.00 26.83 -27.14
C ILE A 355 -5.47 26.47 -27.22
N LEU A 356 -5.89 25.35 -26.60
CA LEU A 356 -7.28 24.89 -26.61
C LEU A 356 -8.21 25.81 -25.82
N LYS A 357 -7.69 26.56 -24.84
CA LYS A 357 -8.50 27.46 -24.01
C LYS A 357 -8.79 28.82 -24.65
N VAL A 358 -7.90 29.32 -25.51
CA VAL A 358 -8.11 30.61 -26.20
C VAL A 358 -9.46 30.68 -26.93
N PRO A 359 -9.86 29.72 -27.79
CA PRO A 359 -11.15 29.81 -28.48
C PRO A 359 -12.35 29.68 -27.53
N LEU A 360 -12.25 28.86 -26.49
CA LEU A 360 -13.30 28.72 -25.47
C LEU A 360 -13.48 30.01 -24.67
N SER A 361 -12.39 30.62 -24.21
CA SER A 361 -12.44 31.89 -23.47
C SER A 361 -12.94 33.05 -24.33
N LEU A 362 -12.65 33.06 -25.65
CA LEU A 362 -13.21 34.04 -26.57
C LEU A 362 -14.73 33.89 -26.69
N LEU A 363 -15.22 32.65 -26.81
CA LEU A 363 -16.65 32.36 -26.89
C LEU A 363 -17.37 32.72 -25.59
N GLU A 364 -16.83 32.34 -24.44
CA GLU A 364 -17.38 32.69 -23.12
C GLU A 364 -17.45 34.21 -22.92
N ALA A 365 -16.37 34.93 -23.25
CA ALA A 365 -16.37 36.38 -23.19
C ALA A 365 -17.38 37.02 -24.16
N LEU A 366 -17.61 36.42 -25.34
CA LEU A 366 -18.58 36.91 -26.32
C LEU A 366 -20.00 36.75 -25.80
N ILE A 367 -20.32 35.57 -25.25
CA ILE A 367 -21.61 35.26 -24.65
C ILE A 367 -21.89 36.23 -23.50
N TRP A 368 -20.93 36.40 -22.59
CA TRP A 368 -21.08 37.31 -21.45
C TRP A 368 -21.25 38.75 -21.89
N THR A 369 -20.40 39.25 -22.80
CA THR A 369 -20.50 40.62 -23.32
C THR A 369 -21.84 40.85 -24.02
N SER A 370 -22.31 39.90 -24.84
CA SER A 370 -23.60 40.01 -25.53
C SER A 370 -24.78 40.09 -24.56
N LEU A 371 -24.71 39.32 -23.47
CA LEU A 371 -25.74 39.28 -22.43
C LEU A 371 -25.76 40.56 -21.58
N THR A 372 -24.59 41.07 -21.19
CA THR A 372 -24.51 42.18 -20.22
C THR A 372 -24.41 43.56 -20.86
N TYR A 373 -23.74 43.70 -22.01
CA TYR A 373 -23.37 45.00 -22.57
C TYR A 373 -24.59 45.90 -22.83
N TYR A 374 -25.60 45.36 -23.50
CA TYR A 374 -26.82 46.11 -23.81
C TYR A 374 -27.74 46.26 -22.59
N VAL A 375 -27.72 45.29 -21.67
CA VAL A 375 -28.50 45.34 -20.42
C VAL A 375 -27.98 46.45 -19.49
N ILE A 376 -26.67 46.68 -19.45
CA ILE A 376 -26.05 47.78 -18.69
C ILE A 376 -26.34 49.14 -19.33
N GLY A 377 -26.76 49.17 -20.60
CA GLY A 377 -27.09 50.41 -21.32
C GLY A 377 -25.91 51.08 -22.02
N TYR A 378 -24.84 50.33 -22.30
CA TYR A 378 -23.64 50.82 -23.00
C TYR A 378 -23.91 51.26 -24.44
N SER A 379 -22.94 51.92 -25.07
CA SER A 379 -23.13 52.55 -26.39
C SER A 379 -23.42 51.49 -27.48
N PRO A 380 -24.44 51.65 -28.34
CA PRO A 380 -24.77 50.67 -29.38
C PRO A 380 -23.79 50.63 -30.56
N GLU A 381 -22.66 51.34 -30.47
CA GLU A 381 -21.62 51.35 -31.49
C GLU A 381 -20.92 49.97 -31.59
N PRO A 382 -20.91 49.31 -32.76
CA PRO A 382 -20.30 47.99 -32.91
C PRO A 382 -18.80 47.98 -32.52
N GLY A 383 -18.07 49.04 -32.85
CA GLY A 383 -16.65 49.16 -32.53
C GLY A 383 -16.35 49.14 -31.03
N ARG A 384 -17.25 49.68 -30.19
CA ARG A 384 -17.08 49.69 -28.73
C ARG A 384 -17.47 48.37 -28.11
N PHE A 385 -18.50 47.72 -28.65
CA PHE A 385 -18.84 46.35 -28.30
C PHE A 385 -17.66 45.38 -28.52
N PHE A 386 -17.01 45.44 -29.68
CA PHE A 386 -15.85 44.57 -29.97
C PHE A 386 -14.65 44.87 -29.06
N ARG A 387 -14.40 46.15 -28.73
CA ARG A 387 -13.35 46.53 -27.78
C ARG A 387 -13.65 46.01 -26.37
N GLN A 388 -14.90 46.15 -25.92
CA GLN A 388 -15.35 45.61 -24.63
C GLN A 388 -15.14 44.09 -24.59
N TRP A 389 -15.55 43.38 -25.65
CA TRP A 389 -15.39 41.93 -25.73
C TRP A 389 -13.93 41.49 -25.64
N ILE A 390 -13.03 42.13 -26.39
CA ILE A 390 -11.58 41.82 -26.36
C ILE A 390 -10.98 42.12 -24.98
N LEU A 391 -11.36 43.24 -24.35
CA LEU A 391 -10.90 43.60 -23.01
C LEU A 391 -11.38 42.58 -21.98
N LEU A 392 -12.63 42.16 -22.04
CA LEU A 392 -13.18 41.15 -21.15
C LEU A 392 -12.50 39.79 -21.34
N PHE A 393 -12.27 39.39 -22.60
CA PHE A 393 -11.49 38.19 -22.92
C PHE A 393 -10.10 38.23 -22.28
N ALA A 394 -9.38 39.35 -22.42
CA ALA A 394 -8.04 39.50 -21.85
C ALA A 394 -8.04 39.38 -20.32
N VAL A 395 -8.98 40.05 -19.65
CA VAL A 395 -9.14 39.97 -18.18
C VAL A 395 -9.46 38.54 -17.74
N HIS A 396 -10.38 37.88 -18.44
CA HIS A 396 -10.78 36.50 -18.17
C HIS A 396 -9.61 35.52 -18.34
N PHE A 397 -8.86 35.63 -19.43
CA PHE A 397 -7.73 34.76 -19.74
C PHE A 397 -6.58 34.92 -18.73
N VAL A 398 -6.34 36.16 -18.29
CA VAL A 398 -5.38 36.47 -17.21
C VAL A 398 -5.85 35.89 -15.88
N ALA A 399 -7.15 35.93 -15.56
CA ALA A 399 -7.70 35.32 -14.35
C ALA A 399 -7.47 33.80 -14.33
N ILE A 400 -7.81 33.09 -15.41
CA ILE A 400 -7.59 31.63 -15.52
C ILE A 400 -6.11 31.28 -15.37
N SER A 401 -5.22 32.03 -16.02
CA SER A 401 -3.78 31.78 -15.98
C SER A 401 -3.19 31.92 -14.57
N LYS A 402 -3.68 32.89 -13.78
CA LYS A 402 -3.28 33.09 -12.38
C LYS A 402 -3.65 31.90 -11.48
N PHE A 403 -4.88 31.38 -11.58
CA PHE A 403 -5.28 30.21 -10.78
C PHE A 403 -4.50 28.95 -11.16
N ARG A 404 -4.15 28.78 -12.43
CA ARG A 404 -3.27 27.68 -12.86
C ARG A 404 -1.87 27.81 -12.29
N PHE A 405 -1.32 29.02 -12.23
CA PHE A 405 -0.04 29.27 -11.59
C PHE A 405 -0.08 28.89 -10.10
N VAL A 406 -1.08 29.34 -9.35
CA VAL A 406 -1.26 28.97 -7.93
C VAL A 406 -1.34 27.45 -7.75
N ALA A 407 -2.12 26.77 -8.59
CA ALA A 407 -2.25 25.32 -8.58
C ALA A 407 -0.94 24.58 -8.89
N SER A 408 -0.05 25.17 -9.70
CA SER A 408 1.27 24.60 -9.99
C SER A 408 2.29 24.77 -8.86
N VAL A 409 2.14 25.79 -8.02
CA VAL A 409 3.08 26.08 -6.93
C VAL A 409 2.69 25.35 -5.64
N CYS A 410 1.40 25.10 -5.42
CA CYS A 410 0.91 24.47 -4.20
C CYS A 410 0.95 22.93 -4.28
N ARG A 411 1.50 22.27 -3.26
CA ARG A 411 1.62 20.80 -3.19
C ARG A 411 0.30 20.08 -2.86
N THR A 412 -0.68 20.78 -2.29
CA THR A 412 -1.96 20.20 -1.89
C THR A 412 -3.13 21.04 -2.39
N MET A 413 -4.27 20.38 -2.63
CA MET A 413 -5.50 21.04 -3.08
C MET A 413 -5.99 22.08 -2.06
N VAL A 414 -5.90 21.77 -0.77
CA VAL A 414 -6.30 22.66 0.33
C VAL A 414 -5.45 23.94 0.32
N ALA A 415 -4.13 23.82 0.14
CA ALA A 415 -3.24 24.98 0.07
C ALA A 415 -3.55 25.86 -1.15
N SER A 416 -3.78 25.24 -2.31
CA SER A 416 -4.13 25.96 -3.55
C SER A 416 -5.41 26.78 -3.42
N ILE A 417 -6.47 26.19 -2.83
CA ILE A 417 -7.74 26.89 -2.60
C ILE A 417 -7.56 28.06 -1.63
N ALA A 418 -6.83 27.87 -0.52
CA ALA A 418 -6.60 28.93 0.46
C ALA A 418 -5.84 30.13 -0.15
N VAL A 419 -4.76 29.86 -0.89
CA VAL A 419 -3.98 30.90 -1.58
C VAL A 419 -4.80 31.57 -2.69
N GLY A 420 -5.59 30.79 -3.45
CA GLY A 420 -6.48 31.30 -4.49
C GLY A 420 -7.51 32.29 -3.95
N SER A 421 -8.18 31.95 -2.85
CA SER A 421 -9.16 32.83 -2.18
C SER A 421 -8.54 34.13 -1.69
N LEU A 422 -7.32 34.07 -1.12
CA LEU A 422 -6.60 35.26 -0.66
C LEU A 422 -6.23 36.19 -1.83
N LEU A 423 -5.83 35.62 -2.97
CA LEU A 423 -5.50 36.38 -4.18
C LEU A 423 -6.71 37.07 -4.80
N ILE A 424 -7.89 36.42 -4.79
CA ILE A 424 -9.15 37.03 -5.24
C ILE A 424 -9.50 38.22 -4.36
N LEU A 425 -9.46 38.03 -3.03
CA LEU A 425 -9.77 39.09 -2.07
C LEU A 425 -8.85 40.30 -2.30
N SER A 426 -7.54 40.04 -2.43
CA SER A 426 -6.54 41.08 -2.69
C SER A 426 -6.81 41.80 -4.02
N ALA A 427 -7.14 41.06 -5.07
CA ALA A 427 -7.44 41.65 -6.37
C ALA A 427 -8.65 42.60 -6.32
N PHE A 428 -9.75 42.23 -5.65
CA PHE A 428 -10.92 43.11 -5.53
C PHE A 428 -10.67 44.33 -4.62
N SER A 429 -9.90 44.16 -3.55
CA SER A 429 -9.57 45.27 -2.65
C SER A 429 -8.69 46.31 -3.32
N PHE A 430 -7.73 45.89 -4.14
CA PHE A 430 -6.75 46.78 -4.76
C PHE A 430 -7.09 47.18 -6.20
N SER A 431 -8.07 46.57 -6.88
CA SER A 431 -8.34 46.89 -8.29
C SER A 431 -9.00 48.24 -8.55
N GLY A 432 -9.55 48.88 -7.52
CA GLY A 432 -10.44 50.03 -7.68
C GLY A 432 -11.92 49.68 -7.57
N PHE A 433 -12.27 48.38 -7.56
CA PHE A 433 -13.66 47.90 -7.49
C PHE A 433 -14.29 48.13 -6.11
N VAL A 434 -13.61 47.71 -5.03
CA VAL A 434 -14.12 47.86 -3.66
C VAL A 434 -13.64 49.16 -3.03
N ILE A 435 -12.36 49.49 -3.22
CA ILE A 435 -11.73 50.69 -2.69
C ILE A 435 -11.27 51.53 -3.88
N PRO A 436 -11.87 52.71 -4.11
CA PRO A 436 -11.39 53.63 -5.14
C PRO A 436 -9.92 53.98 -4.93
N LYS A 437 -9.15 54.11 -6.01
CA LYS A 437 -7.73 54.47 -5.94
C LYS A 437 -7.48 55.76 -5.13
N ALA A 438 -8.37 56.74 -5.25
CA ALA A 438 -8.26 58.03 -4.57
C ALA A 438 -8.36 57.91 -3.04
N SER A 439 -9.04 56.88 -2.51
CA SER A 439 -9.16 56.64 -1.08
C SER A 439 -8.07 55.73 -0.52
N MET A 440 -7.17 55.20 -1.36
CA MET A 440 -6.05 54.38 -0.89
C MET A 440 -4.96 55.27 -0.28
N PRO A 441 -4.44 54.92 0.91
CA PRO A 441 -3.26 55.57 1.47
C PRO A 441 -2.08 55.55 0.49
N THR A 442 -1.27 56.61 0.49
CA THR A 442 -0.14 56.77 -0.46
C THR A 442 0.83 55.61 -0.45
N TRP A 443 0.99 54.93 0.69
CA TRP A 443 1.85 53.76 0.86
C TRP A 443 1.26 52.44 0.29
N LEU A 444 -0.04 52.37 0.00
CA LEU A 444 -0.73 51.23 -0.62
C LEU A 444 -1.02 51.43 -2.11
N ASN A 445 -0.81 52.64 -2.64
CA ASN A 445 -1.17 53.00 -4.02
C ASN A 445 -0.45 52.14 -5.08
N TRP A 446 0.73 51.59 -4.78
CA TRP A 446 1.41 50.66 -5.67
C TRP A 446 0.60 49.38 -5.92
N GLY A 447 -0.18 48.92 -4.93
CA GLY A 447 -1.00 47.71 -5.03
C GLY A 447 -2.02 47.81 -6.16
N PHE A 448 -2.56 49.00 -6.41
CA PHE A 448 -3.48 49.26 -7.53
C PHE A 448 -2.89 48.87 -8.89
N TRP A 449 -1.59 49.10 -9.09
CA TRP A 449 -0.91 48.85 -10.35
C TRP A 449 -0.38 47.42 -10.50
N VAL A 450 -0.40 46.64 -9.42
CA VAL A 450 0.04 45.23 -9.42
C VAL A 450 -1.03 44.30 -9.97
N PHE A 451 -2.31 44.65 -9.82
CA PHE A 451 -3.41 43.78 -10.24
C PHE A 451 -3.86 44.11 -11.68
N PRO A 452 -3.83 43.14 -12.62
CA PRO A 452 -4.30 43.34 -14.00
C PRO A 452 -5.77 43.77 -14.12
N LEU A 453 -6.58 43.50 -13.10
CA LEU A 453 -8.00 43.85 -13.06
C LEU A 453 -8.21 45.36 -13.13
N SER A 454 -7.36 46.16 -12.48
CA SER A 454 -7.44 47.62 -12.47
C SER A 454 -7.32 48.22 -13.89
N TYR A 455 -6.41 47.65 -14.70
CA TYR A 455 -6.24 48.06 -16.10
C TYR A 455 -7.44 47.65 -16.95
N GLY A 456 -8.02 46.49 -16.67
CA GLY A 456 -9.27 46.04 -17.27
C GLY A 456 -10.39 47.05 -17.02
N GLU A 457 -10.66 47.38 -15.75
CA GLU A 457 -11.68 48.35 -15.35
C GLU A 457 -11.48 49.72 -16.00
N ILE A 458 -10.26 50.28 -15.95
CA ILE A 458 -9.94 51.54 -16.63
C ILE A 458 -10.21 51.43 -18.14
N GLY A 459 -9.82 50.31 -18.77
CA GLY A 459 -10.05 50.05 -20.18
C GLY A 459 -11.53 50.05 -20.56
N LEU A 460 -12.37 49.39 -19.75
CA LEU A 460 -13.82 49.36 -19.97
C LEU A 460 -14.43 50.77 -19.79
N LEU A 461 -14.03 51.49 -18.73
CA LEU A 461 -14.50 52.85 -18.46
C LEU A 461 -14.12 53.82 -19.59
N VAL A 462 -12.87 53.80 -20.04
CA VAL A 462 -12.39 54.64 -21.14
C VAL A 462 -13.10 54.26 -22.45
N ASN A 463 -13.33 52.97 -22.69
CA ASN A 463 -14.06 52.52 -23.87
C ASN A 463 -15.52 53.00 -23.88
N GLU A 464 -16.18 53.13 -22.74
CA GLU A 464 -17.58 53.56 -22.69
C GLU A 464 -17.76 55.07 -22.51
N PHE A 465 -17.08 55.68 -21.55
CA PHE A 465 -17.30 57.08 -21.19
C PHE A 465 -16.69 58.08 -22.18
N LEU A 466 -15.83 57.63 -23.10
CA LEU A 466 -15.43 58.41 -24.28
C LEU A 466 -16.44 58.30 -25.44
N ALA A 467 -17.63 57.75 -25.25
CA ALA A 467 -18.67 57.74 -26.28
C ALA A 467 -19.28 59.13 -26.46
N THR A 468 -19.56 59.48 -27.72
CA THR A 468 -20.12 60.78 -28.10
C THR A 468 -21.43 61.10 -27.39
N ARG A 469 -22.21 60.07 -27.02
CA ARG A 469 -23.45 60.18 -26.24
C ARG A 469 -23.25 60.73 -24.82
N TRP A 470 -22.09 60.49 -24.21
CA TRP A 470 -21.75 60.98 -22.87
C TRP A 470 -21.07 62.36 -22.92
N GLN A 471 -20.50 62.73 -24.07
CA GLN A 471 -19.86 64.03 -24.28
C GLN A 471 -20.85 65.16 -24.65
N LYS A 472 -22.04 64.83 -25.16
CA LYS A 472 -23.04 65.83 -25.63
C LYS A 472 -23.90 66.48 -24.53
N GLY A 473 -23.46 66.47 -23.27
CA GLY A 473 -24.19 67.02 -22.12
C GLY A 473 -23.83 68.46 -21.70
N GLY A 474 -22.90 69.14 -22.39
CA GLY A 474 -22.53 70.52 -22.10
C GLY A 474 -23.25 71.52 -23.00
N GLY A 475 -24.46 71.93 -22.61
CA GLY A 475 -25.11 73.14 -23.17
C GLY A 475 -26.50 72.93 -23.74
N THR A 476 -27.53 72.95 -22.88
CA THR A 476 -28.70 73.85 -22.94
C THR A 476 -29.68 73.52 -21.79
N GLU A 477 -30.18 74.57 -21.14
CA GLU A 477 -31.14 74.47 -20.04
C GLU A 477 -32.49 73.88 -20.47
N GLN A 478 -33.01 72.93 -19.69
CA GLN A 478 -34.45 72.76 -19.52
C GLN A 478 -34.75 72.28 -18.09
N LYS A 479 -35.46 73.14 -17.34
CA LYS A 479 -35.99 72.87 -16.01
C LYS A 479 -37.18 71.89 -16.12
N SER A 480 -37.10 70.74 -15.46
CA SER A 480 -38.23 69.99 -14.91
C SER A 480 -37.76 68.67 -14.25
N GLY A 481 -37.92 68.56 -12.93
CA GLY A 481 -38.09 67.28 -12.22
C GLY A 481 -36.84 66.51 -11.76
N ALA A 482 -36.33 66.89 -10.58
CA ALA A 482 -35.65 66.06 -9.56
C ALA A 482 -34.80 64.85 -10.02
N VAL A 483 -33.52 65.08 -10.34
CA VAL A 483 -32.38 64.24 -9.94
C VAL A 483 -31.19 65.19 -9.76
N GLU A 484 -30.57 65.22 -8.58
CA GLU A 484 -29.35 66.00 -8.31
C GLU A 484 -28.25 65.62 -9.32
N ARG A 485 -27.73 66.62 -10.04
CA ARG A 485 -26.60 66.48 -10.97
C ARG A 485 -25.31 66.37 -10.17
N LEU A 486 -24.50 65.35 -10.45
CA LEU A 486 -23.05 65.43 -10.26
C LEU A 486 -22.51 66.40 -11.32
N GLU A 487 -21.96 67.53 -10.88
CA GLU A 487 -21.30 68.51 -11.75
C GLU A 487 -20.01 67.90 -12.34
N VAL A 488 -19.90 67.90 -13.66
CA VAL A 488 -18.65 67.54 -14.38
C VAL A 488 -17.91 68.85 -14.68
N PRO A 489 -16.63 69.02 -14.27
CA PRO A 489 -15.88 70.24 -14.57
C PRO A 489 -15.53 70.36 -16.06
N GLU A 490 -15.55 71.58 -16.60
CA GLU A 490 -15.12 71.88 -17.97
C GLU A 490 -13.63 71.56 -18.20
N ILE A 491 -13.33 71.04 -19.40
CA ILE A 491 -11.98 70.67 -19.85
C ILE A 491 -11.28 71.91 -20.43
N PRO A 492 -10.12 72.37 -19.90
CA PRO A 492 -9.31 73.38 -20.57
C PRO A 492 -8.58 72.74 -21.76
N ASN A 493 -8.59 73.42 -22.90
CA ASN A 493 -7.86 73.03 -24.10
C ASN A 493 -6.37 72.75 -23.80
N GLY A 494 -5.93 71.51 -23.98
CA GLY A 494 -4.50 71.16 -24.05
C GLY A 494 -3.93 70.16 -23.03
N GLY A 495 -4.74 69.43 -22.26
CA GLY A 495 -4.26 68.45 -21.27
C GLY A 495 -4.34 66.98 -21.72
N LYS A 496 -3.30 66.18 -21.42
CA LYS A 496 -3.19 64.75 -21.75
C LYS A 496 -4.28 63.88 -21.06
N PRO A 497 -4.66 62.72 -21.62
CA PRO A 497 -5.78 61.87 -21.15
C PRO A 497 -5.63 61.22 -19.75
N PHE A 498 -4.61 61.60 -18.97
CA PHE A 498 -4.30 61.01 -17.66
C PHE A 498 -5.00 61.69 -16.46
N GLU A 499 -5.57 62.89 -16.63
CA GLU A 499 -6.22 63.61 -15.52
C GLU A 499 -7.70 63.22 -15.27
N MET A 500 -8.32 62.47 -16.18
CA MET A 500 -9.73 62.06 -16.07
C MET A 500 -10.00 61.11 -14.87
N LEU A 501 -8.95 60.51 -14.30
CA LEU A 501 -9.06 59.58 -13.17
C LEU A 501 -9.02 60.26 -11.78
N TYR A 502 -8.71 61.56 -11.69
CA TYR A 502 -8.55 62.23 -10.39
C TYR A 502 -9.84 62.89 -9.85
N ASN A 503 -10.84 63.14 -10.70
CA ASN A 503 -12.04 63.92 -10.32
C ASN A 503 -13.38 63.16 -10.34
N LEU A 504 -13.37 61.82 -10.47
CA LEU A 504 -14.59 61.01 -10.36
C LEU A 504 -14.83 60.45 -8.94
N GLY A 505 -14.15 61.02 -7.94
CA GLY A 505 -14.30 60.66 -6.53
C GLY A 505 -14.48 61.90 -5.66
N ASN A 506 -15.58 62.62 -5.88
CA ASN A 506 -16.24 63.49 -4.90
C ASN A 506 -17.75 63.42 -5.13
#